data_AF-A0A6P0SQH5-F1
#
_entry.id   AF-A0A6P0SQH5-F1
#
_cell.length_a   1.000
_cell.length_b   1.000
_cell.length_c   1.000
_cell.angle_alpha   90.00
_cell.angle_beta   90.00
_cell.angle_gamma   90.00
#
_symmetry.space_group_name_H-M   'P 1'
#
loop_
_entity.id
_entity.type
_entity.pdbx_description
1 polymer ?
#
loop_
_entity_poly.entity_id
_entity_poly.type
_entity_poly.pdbx_seq_one_letter_code
_entity_poly.pdbx_strand_id
1 'polypeptide(L)' 'MANQTFGLDNQLYDYLKSVSLREPEVLTQLRLETAQHSMGMMQIAPEQGQFMALLVQLMGA' A
#
# COMPACT_ATOMS: atom_id res chain seq x y z
N MET A 1 -0.04 -5.90 -10.96
CA MET A 1 -0.68 -4.57 -10.76
C MET A 1 0.41 -3.56 -10.45
N ALA A 2 0.17 -2.26 -10.54
CA ALA A 2 1.17 -1.27 -10.11
C ALA A 2 1.28 -1.30 -8.58
N ASN A 3 2.50 -1.46 -8.05
CA ASN A 3 2.80 -1.45 -6.61
C ASN A 3 3.03 -0.03 -6.07
N GLN A 4 2.61 0.98 -6.84
CA GLN A 4 2.72 2.41 -6.55
C GLN A 4 1.50 3.13 -7.16
N THR A 5 1.23 4.34 -6.68
CA THR A 5 0.16 5.18 -7.20
C THR A 5 0.47 5.64 -8.64
N PHE A 6 -0.45 5.38 -9.56
CA PHE A 6 -0.32 5.73 -10.98
C PHE A 6 -0.35 7.26 -11.18
N GLY A 7 0.57 7.78 -12.01
CA GLY A 7 0.59 9.18 -12.42
C GLY A 7 1.33 10.14 -11.47
N LEU A 8 1.94 9.63 -10.40
CA LEU A 8 2.86 10.41 -9.56
C LEU A 8 4.31 10.15 -10.00
N ASP A 9 5.12 11.20 -10.00
CA ASP A 9 6.56 11.01 -10.03
C ASP A 9 7.07 10.41 -8.70
N ASN A 10 8.31 9.92 -8.70
CA ASN A 10 8.88 9.25 -7.54
C ASN A 10 8.97 10.17 -6.31
N GLN A 11 9.28 11.46 -6.50
CA GLN A 11 9.46 12.40 -5.39
C GLN A 11 8.12 12.69 -4.70
N LEU A 12 7.08 12.90 -5.49
CA LEU A 12 5.72 13.11 -5.00
C LEU A 12 5.15 11.83 -4.38
N TYR A 13 5.47 10.66 -4.94
CA TYR A 13 5.10 9.38 -4.37
C TYR A 13 5.74 9.14 -2.99
N ASP A 14 7.03 9.42 -2.86
CA ASP A 14 7.74 9.32 -1.58
C ASP A 14 7.23 10.33 -0.55
N TYR A 15 6.94 11.57 -0.99
CA TYR A 15 6.29 12.56 -0.14
C TYR A 15 4.94 12.04 0.38
N LEU A 16 4.06 11.56 -0.51
CA LEU A 16 2.74 11.03 -0.14
C LEU A 16 2.87 9.92 0.91
N LYS A 17 3.76 8.96 0.70
CA LYS A 17 4.02 7.89 1.69
C LYS A 17 4.49 8.48 3.02
N SER A 18 5.44 9.42 3.00
CA SER A 18 6.04 9.96 4.22
C SER A 18 5.06 10.71 5.13
N VAL A 19 4.03 11.35 4.55
CA VAL A 19 3.09 12.20 5.31
C VAL A 19 1.72 11.55 5.56
N SER A 20 1.33 10.54 4.76
CA SER A 20 -0.03 9.99 4.79
C SER A 20 -0.11 8.49 5.08
N LEU A 21 0.93 7.71 4.78
CA LEU A 21 0.88 6.27 4.95
C LEU A 21 1.08 5.89 6.42
N ARG A 22 0.14 5.13 6.95
CA ARG A 22 0.08 4.60 8.31
C ARG A 22 -0.10 3.09 8.23
N GLU A 23 0.91 2.40 7.73
CA GLU A 23 0.92 0.95 7.58
C GLU A 23 1.26 0.28 8.92
N PRO A 24 0.38 -0.57 9.50
CA PRO A 24 0.72 -1.39 10.66
C PRO A 24 1.95 -2.26 10.39
N GLU A 25 2.76 -2.50 11.43
CA GLU A 25 4.02 -3.25 11.31
C GLU A 25 3.80 -4.63 10.68
N VAL A 26 2.73 -5.34 11.08
CA VAL A 26 2.38 -6.66 10.53
C VAL A 26 2.11 -6.63 9.02
N LEU A 27 1.49 -5.55 8.50
CA LEU A 27 1.22 -5.41 7.06
C LEU A 27 2.49 -5.06 6.30
N THR A 28 3.38 -4.27 6.91
CA THR A 28 4.72 -4.00 6.36
C THR A 28 5.52 -5.29 6.21
N GLN A 29 5.55 -6.14 7.25
CA GLN A 29 6.23 -7.43 7.22
C GLN A 29 5.63 -8.35 6.15
N LEU A 30 4.30 -8.46 6.09
CA LEU A 30 3.61 -9.24 5.06
C LEU A 30 3.93 -8.75 3.64
N ARG A 31 4.06 -7.44 3.45
CA ARG A 31 4.44 -6.84 2.17
C ARG A 31 5.87 -7.19 1.75
N LEU A 32 6.81 -7.10 2.68
CA LEU A 32 8.21 -7.49 2.42
C LEU A 32 8.35 -8.99 2.13
N GLU A 33 7.57 -9.83 2.80
CA GLU A 33 7.54 -11.27 2.54
C GLU A 33 6.90 -11.59 1.18
N THR A 34 5.74 -10.99 0.89
CA THR A 34 5.03 -11.20 -0.38
C THR A 34 5.86 -10.73 -1.59
N ALA A 35 6.67 -9.69 -1.43
CA ALA A 35 7.57 -9.21 -2.47
C ALA A 35 8.61 -10.26 -2.93
N GLN A 36 8.92 -11.25 -2.09
CA GLN A 36 9.83 -12.36 -2.42
C GLN A 36 9.13 -13.52 -3.13
N HIS A 37 7.79 -13.54 -3.13
CA HIS A 37 7.00 -14.59 -3.77
C HIS A 37 7.08 -14.44 -5.31
N SER A 38 7.07 -15.56 -6.03
CA SER A 38 7.10 -15.58 -7.51
C SER A 38 5.98 -14.76 -8.16
N MET A 39 4.84 -14.67 -7.47
CA MET A 39 3.67 -13.88 -7.86
C MET A 39 3.55 -12.55 -7.09
N GLY A 40 4.61 -12.06 -6.45
CA GLY A 40 4.59 -10.84 -5.63
C GLY A 40 4.16 -9.58 -6.38
N MET A 41 4.33 -9.56 -7.70
CA MET A 41 3.81 -8.55 -8.63
C MET A 41 2.26 -8.40 -8.64
N MET A 42 1.54 -9.33 -8.04
CA MET A 42 0.08 -9.24 -7.84
C MET A 42 -0.31 -8.43 -6.59
N GLN A 43 0.65 -8.12 -5.72
CA GLN A 43 0.39 -7.37 -4.50
C GLN A 43 -0.06 -5.92 -4.79
N ILE A 44 -0.95 -5.42 -3.96
CA ILE A 44 -1.40 -4.02 -3.96
C ILE A 44 -0.35 -3.10 -3.33
N ALA A 45 -0.38 -1.81 -3.67
CA ALA A 45 0.45 -0.81 -3.01
C ALA A 45 -0.01 -0.58 -1.55
N PRO A 46 0.89 -0.22 -0.62
CA PRO A 46 0.52 -0.04 0.79
C PRO A 46 -0.53 1.07 0.99
N GLU A 47 -0.47 2.16 0.22
CA GLU A 47 -1.48 3.21 0.25
C GLU A 47 -2.86 2.76 -0.25
N GLN A 48 -2.90 1.78 -1.17
CA GLN A 48 -4.15 1.17 -1.62
C GLN A 48 -4.78 0.32 -0.50
N GLY A 49 -3.97 -0.45 0.23
CA GLY A 49 -4.43 -1.20 1.40
C GLY A 49 -5.02 -0.30 2.49
N GLN A 50 -4.37 0.83 2.77
CA GLN A 50 -4.89 1.85 3.69
C GLN A 50 -6.23 2.43 3.22
N PHE A 51 -6.37 2.75 1.93
CA PHE A 51 -7.62 3.25 1.38
C PHE A 51 -8.75 2.22 1.50
N MET A 52 -8.46 0.95 1.20
CA MET A 52 -9.44 -0.14 1.39
C MET A 52 -9.87 -0.28 2.86
N ALA A 53 -8.94 -0.17 3.81
CA ALA A 53 -9.26 -0.20 5.23
C ALA A 53 -10.21 0.95 5.63
N LEU A 54 -9.98 2.16 5.11
CA LEU A 54 -10.90 3.29 5.31
C LEU A 54 -12.29 3.00 4.72
N LEU A 55 -12.37 2.43 3.51
CA LEU A 55 -13.65 2.06 2.91
C LEU A 55 -14.43 1.06 3.77
N VAL A 56 -13.76 0.04 4.30
CA VAL A 56 -14.36 -0.95 5.21
C VAL A 56 -14.93 -0.27 6.46
N GLN A 57 -14.16 0.65 7.07
CA GLN A 57 -14.63 1.44 8.22
C GLN A 57 -15.85 2.31 7.88
N LEU A 58 -15.86 2.95 6.72
CA LEU A 58 -16.97 3.79 6.26
C LEU A 58 -18.24 2.97 5.95
N MET A 59 -18.09 1.69 5.60
CA MET A 59 -19.20 0.76 5.41
C MET A 59 -19.79 0.25 6.74
N GLY A 60 -19.16 0.53 7.88
CA GLY A 60 -19.63 0.10 9.21
C GLY A 60 -19.38 -1.38 9.51
N ALA A 61 -18.38 -1.98 8.85
CA ALA A 61 -17.90 -3.33 9.15
C ALA A 61 -16.95 -3.37 10.36
#